data_AF-A0A964JZQ7-F1
#
_entry.id   AF-A0A964JZQ7-F1
#
_cell.length_a   1.000
_cell.length_b   1.000
_cell.length_c   1.000
_cell.angle_alpha   90.00
_cell.angle_beta   90.00
_cell.angle_gamma   90.00
#
_symmetry.space_group_name_H-M   'P 1'
#
loop_
_entity.id
_entity.type
_entity.pdbx_description
1 polymer ?
#
loop_
_entity_poly.entity_id
_entity_poly.type
_entity_poly.pdbx_seq_one_letter_code
_entity_poly.pdbx_strand_id
1 'polypeptide(L)'
;MDIHTGEIYGKQTAAKFVMYNVLKVSKTIVTLQNIDNPLSLFETTAQKLASSGYVRISQTPYIDLAATPKKRKAARKPTRCPLTFDFLEDRADSQRPTPILPDLFN
;
A
#
# COMPACT_ATOMS: atom_id res chain seq x y z
N MET A 1 -4.13 -7.32 -14.99
CA MET A 1 -4.15 -6.69 -13.65
C MET A 1 -2.72 -6.28 -13.38
N ASP A 2 -2.45 -4.98 -13.45
CA ASP A 2 -1.14 -4.45 -13.11
C ASP A 2 -1.09 -4.19 -11.60
N ILE A 3 -0.09 -4.77 -10.94
CA ILE A 3 0.17 -4.64 -9.51
C ILE A 3 1.21 -3.55 -9.36
N HIS A 4 0.95 -2.58 -8.48
CA HIS A 4 1.86 -1.48 -8.21
C HIS A 4 2.52 -1.61 -6.85
N THR A 5 3.71 -1.03 -6.72
CA THR A 5 4.39 -0.89 -5.43
C THR A 5 3.58 0.02 -4.51
N GLY A 6 3.46 -0.35 -3.24
CA GLY A 6 2.69 0.35 -2.22
C GLY A 6 1.23 -0.08 -2.11
N GLU A 7 0.72 -0.93 -3.01
CA GLU A 7 -0.63 -1.50 -2.86
C GLU A 7 -0.72 -2.40 -1.62
N ILE A 8 -1.90 -2.43 -0.99
CA ILE A 8 -2.18 -3.32 0.14
C ILE A 8 -3.12 -4.45 -0.31
N TYR A 9 -2.69 -5.67 -0.04
CA TYR A 9 -3.46 -6.88 -0.27
C TYR A 9 -3.82 -7.56 1.04
N GLY A 10 -5.08 -7.98 1.16
CA GLY A 10 -5.58 -8.76 2.28
C GLY A 10 -5.79 -10.20 1.89
N LYS A 11 -5.57 -11.11 2.85
CA LYS A 11 -6.03 -12.49 2.76
C LYS A 11 -6.69 -12.91 4.05
N GLN A 12 -7.93 -13.41 3.91
CA GLN A 12 -8.63 -14.04 5.02
C GLN A 12 -8.08 -15.45 5.20
N THR A 13 -7.42 -15.67 6.34
CA THR A 13 -7.01 -17.01 6.78
C THR A 13 -8.06 -17.52 7.78
N ALA A 14 -8.11 -18.84 8.02
CA ALA A 14 -9.08 -19.46 8.94
C ALA A 14 -9.10 -18.82 10.35
N ALA A 15 -7.97 -18.28 10.80
CA ALA A 15 -7.85 -17.67 12.13
C ALA A 15 -7.91 -16.13 12.14
N LYS A 16 -7.48 -15.45 11.07
CA LYS A 16 -7.40 -13.99 11.03
C LYS A 16 -7.30 -13.42 9.62
N PHE A 17 -7.69 -12.17 9.48
CA PHE A 17 -7.45 -11.37 8.28
C PHE A 17 -6.04 -10.78 8.35
N VAL A 18 -5.19 -11.13 7.39
CA VAL A 18 -3.80 -10.67 7.34
C VAL A 18 -3.64 -9.73 6.15
N MET A 19 -2.97 -8.61 6.37
CA MET A 19 -2.69 -7.62 5.33
C MET A 19 -1.21 -7.61 4.98
N TYR A 20 -0.94 -7.36 3.71
CA TYR A 20 0.38 -7.37 3.11
C TYR A 20 0.58 -6.15 2.23
N ASN A 21 1.72 -5.49 2.38
CA ASN A 21 2.13 -4.36 1.55
C ASN A 21 3.00 -4.85 0.40
N VAL A 22 2.77 -4.36 -0.82
CA VAL A 22 3.62 -4.61 -1.97
C VAL A 22 4.87 -3.73 -1.90
N LEU A 23 6.00 -4.34 -1.57
CA LEU A 23 7.29 -3.63 -1.52
C LEU A 23 7.88 -3.39 -2.90
N LYS A 24 7.85 -4.43 -3.74
CA LYS A 24 8.54 -4.44 -5.02
C LYS A 24 7.77 -5.28 -6.02
N VAL A 25 7.63 -4.75 -7.23
CA VAL A 25 7.07 -5.47 -8.37
C VAL A 25 8.17 -5.60 -9.42
N SER A 26 8.45 -6.84 -9.80
CA SER A 26 9.31 -7.21 -10.93
C SER A 26 8.44 -7.84 -12.03
N LYS A 27 9.02 -8.14 -13.21
CA LYS A 27 8.24 -8.62 -14.38
C LYS A 27 7.28 -9.79 -14.08
N THR A 28 7.67 -10.71 -13.20
CA THR A 28 6.88 -11.90 -12.86
C THR A 28 6.72 -12.12 -11.35
N ILE A 29 7.50 -11.41 -10.53
CA ILE A 29 7.60 -11.61 -9.09
C ILE A 29 7.15 -10.35 -8.38
N VAL A 30 6.33 -10.51 -7.35
CA VAL A 30 5.82 -9.49 -6.45
C VAL A 30 6.30 -9.84 -5.05
N THR A 31 6.95 -8.89 -4.39
CA THR A 31 7.40 -9.04 -3.00
C THR A 31 6.37 -8.41 -2.07
N LEU A 32 5.81 -9.23 -1.19
CA LEU A 32 4.83 -8.83 -0.18
C LEU A 32 5.47 -8.83 1.21
N GLN A 33 5.12 -7.83 2.01
CA GLN A 33 5.54 -7.71 3.41
C GLN A 33 4.32 -7.72 4.31
N ASN A 34 4.32 -8.52 5.38
CA ASN A 34 3.25 -8.48 6.37
C ASN A 34 3.26 -7.14 7.13
N ILE A 35 2.09 -6.53 7.32
CA ILE A 35 1.94 -5.28 8.06
C ILE A 35 2.15 -5.48 9.57
N ASP A 36 1.72 -6.61 10.12
CA ASP A 36 1.89 -6.93 11.55
C ASP A 36 3.34 -7.30 11.90
N ASN A 37 4.05 -7.90 10.95
CA ASN A 37 5.43 -8.35 11.15
C ASN A 37 6.32 -7.91 9.99
N PRO A 38 7.08 -6.81 10.14
CA PRO A 38 7.89 -6.25 9.07
C PRO A 38 9.04 -7.15 8.60
N LEU A 39 9.41 -8.16 9.39
CA LEU A 39 10.43 -9.15 9.00
C LEU A 39 9.85 -10.26 8.12
N SER A 40 8.52 -10.40 8.07
CA SER A 40 7.86 -11.42 7.26
C SER A 40 7.67 -10.92 5.83
N LEU A 41 8.62 -11.30 4.99
CA LEU A 41 8.68 -10.98 3.57
C LEU A 41 8.51 -12.27 2.77
N PHE A 42 7.69 -12.25 1.75
CA PHE A 42 7.58 -13.38 0.83
C PHE A 42 7.38 -12.94 -0.61
N GLU A 43 7.84 -13.78 -1.53
CA GLU A 43 7.73 -13.56 -2.96
C GLU A 43 6.59 -14.41 -3.53
N THR A 44 5.77 -13.80 -4.37
CA THR A 44 4.68 -14.47 -5.07
C THR A 44 4.62 -13.98 -6.52
N THR A 45 3.85 -14.66 -7.37
CA THR A 45 3.60 -14.21 -8.74
C THR A 45 2.24 -13.52 -8.83
N ALA A 46 2.07 -12.62 -9.79
CA ALA A 46 0.79 -11.93 -9.99
C ALA A 46 -0.38 -12.91 -10.21
N GLN A 47 -0.13 -14.01 -10.92
CA GLN A 47 -1.11 -15.09 -11.12
C GLN A 47 -1.48 -15.80 -9.82
N LYS A 48 -0.49 -16.13 -8.97
CA LYS A 48 -0.76 -16.74 -7.67
C LYS A 48 -1.50 -15.80 -6.75
N LEU A 49 -1.18 -14.51 -6.80
CA LEU A 49 -1.83 -13.49 -6.00
C LEU A 49 -3.34 -13.41 -6.32
N ALA A 50 -3.69 -13.36 -7.61
CA ALA A 50 -5.09 -13.37 -8.04
C ALA A 50 -5.83 -14.69 -7.75
N SER A 51 -5.17 -15.84 -7.95
CA SER A 51 -5.80 -17.17 -7.79
C SER A 51 -5.91 -17.65 -6.34
N SER A 52 -5.04 -17.19 -5.44
CA SER A 52 -4.98 -17.69 -4.06
C SER A 52 -5.81 -16.89 -3.05
N GLY A 53 -6.75 -16.08 -3.55
CA GLY A 53 -7.74 -15.36 -2.75
C GLY A 53 -7.21 -14.09 -2.08
N TYR A 54 -6.15 -13.46 -2.59
CA TYR A 54 -5.76 -12.13 -2.14
C TYR A 54 -6.69 -11.08 -2.74
N VAL A 55 -7.20 -10.19 -1.89
CA VAL A 55 -8.08 -9.09 -2.30
C VAL A 55 -7.29 -7.78 -2.18
N ARG A 56 -7.32 -6.96 -3.21
CA ARG A 56 -6.73 -5.62 -3.18
C ARG A 56 -7.58 -4.70 -2.30
N ILE A 57 -7.03 -4.25 -1.17
CA ILE A 57 -7.71 -3.38 -0.20
C ILE A 57 -7.48 -1.92 -0.54
N SER A 58 -6.24 -1.52 -0.80
CA SER A 58 -5.91 -0.16 -1.18
C SER A 58 -4.94 -0.16 -2.36
N GLN A 59 -5.18 0.80 -3.26
CA GLN A 59 -4.26 1.12 -4.34
C GLN A 59 -3.29 2.24 -3.95
N THR A 60 -3.63 3.01 -2.90
CA THR A 60 -2.83 4.13 -2.40
C THR A 60 -1.72 3.64 -1.47
N PRO A 61 -0.44 3.88 -1.79
CA PRO A 61 0.68 3.61 -0.89
C PRO A 61 0.60 4.40 0.42
N TYR A 62 1.19 3.87 1.48
CA TYR A 62 1.47 4.64 2.71
C TYR A 62 2.59 5.69 2.52
N ILE A 63 3.41 5.53 1.48
CA ILE A 63 4.54 6.42 1.15
C ILE A 63 4.42 6.78 -0.32
N ASP A 64 4.44 8.08 -0.66
CA ASP A 64 4.43 8.49 -2.06
C ASP A 64 5.69 7.96 -2.78
N LEU A 65 5.48 7.04 -3.73
CA LEU A 65 6.51 6.41 -4.55
C LEU A 65 6.67 7.10 -5.92
N ALA A 66 5.96 8.20 -6.18
CA ALA A 66 6.19 8.99 -7.37
C ALA A 66 7.65 9.46 -7.40
N ALA A 67 8.41 9.03 -8.41
CA ALA A 67 9.78 9.47 -8.60
C ALA A 67 9.79 10.96 -8.94
N THR A 68 9.87 11.84 -7.94
CA THR A 68 10.00 13.28 -8.17
C THR A 68 11.37 13.56 -8.79
N PRO A 69 11.46 14.10 -10.02
CA PRO A 69 12.74 14.35 -10.69
C PRO A 69 13.56 15.50 -10.06
N LYS A 70 13.00 16.19 -9.05
CA LYS A 70 13.66 17.28 -8.33
C LYS A 70 13.92 16.87 -6.90
N LYS A 71 15.19 17.00 -6.45
CA LYS A 71 15.60 16.90 -5.04
C LYS A 71 14.53 17.54 -4.14
N ARG A 72 13.86 16.74 -3.31
CA ARG A 72 12.91 17.26 -2.30
C ARG A 72 13.64 18.31 -1.49
N LYS A 73 13.26 19.58 -1.67
CA LYS A 73 13.67 20.63 -0.72
C LYS A 73 13.07 20.21 0.61
N ALA A 74 13.88 20.15 1.66
CA ALA A 74 13.37 19.91 3.01
C ALA A 74 12.23 20.91 3.26
N ALA A 75 11.03 20.39 3.58
CA ALA A 75 9.88 21.23 3.86
C ALA A 75 10.26 22.18 5.01
N ARG A 76 10.33 23.47 4.71
CA ARG A 76 10.84 24.50 5.63
C ARG A 76 9.92 24.70 6.85
N LYS A 77 8.70 24.19 6.79
CA LYS A 77 7.71 24.22 7.84
C LYS A 77 6.98 22.87 7.86
N PRO A 78 6.90 22.17 9.01
CA PRO A 78 6.10 20.97 9.11
C PRO A 78 4.62 21.34 9.04
N THR A 79 3.98 20.97 7.95
CA THR A 79 2.54 21.10 7.75
C THR A 79 1.88 19.88 8.39
N ARG A 80 0.88 20.09 9.26
CA ARG A 80 0.23 19.00 9.99
C ARG A 80 -0.83 18.37 9.11
N CYS A 81 -0.74 17.06 8.91
CA CYS A 81 -1.78 16.32 8.24
C CYS A 81 -3.11 16.46 9.02
N PRO A 82 -4.21 16.89 8.38
CA PRO A 82 -5.50 17.08 9.04
C PRO A 82 -6.15 15.76 9.47
N LEU A 83 -5.65 14.60 8.99
CA LEU A 83 -6.23 13.28 9.24
C LEU A 83 -5.45 12.49 10.31
N THR A 84 -4.12 12.51 10.27
CA THR A 84 -3.27 11.76 11.19
C THR A 84 -2.65 12.61 12.30
N PHE A 85 -2.81 13.94 12.24
CA PHE A 85 -2.14 14.94 13.10
C PHE A 85 -0.60 14.85 13.09
N ASP A 86 -0.02 14.05 12.20
CA ASP A 86 1.41 13.93 11.99
C ASP A 86 1.97 15.15 11.25
N PHE A 87 3.23 15.49 11.54
CA PHE A 87 3.96 16.63 10.93
C PHE A 87 4.38 16.40 9.46
N LEU A 88 3.78 15.42 8.78
CA LEU A 88 4.21 14.88 7.49
C LEU A 88 3.07 14.86 6.47
N GLU A 89 2.48 16.03 6.19
CA GLU A 89 1.36 16.20 5.22
C GLU A 89 1.69 15.79 3.77
N ASP A 90 2.98 15.65 3.41
CA ASP A 90 3.42 15.20 2.08
C ASP A 90 3.35 13.68 1.86
N ARG A 91 2.80 12.92 2.83
CA ARG A 91 2.67 11.47 2.71
C ARG A 91 1.38 11.10 1.98
N ALA A 92 1.44 10.02 1.21
CA ALA A 92 0.31 9.53 0.40
C ALA A 92 -0.90 9.08 1.24
N ASP A 93 -0.72 8.81 2.54
CA ASP A 93 -1.78 8.54 3.52
C ASP A 93 -2.56 9.79 3.96
N SER A 94 -2.07 10.99 3.63
CA SER A 94 -2.77 12.27 3.89
C SER A 94 -3.91 12.51 2.89
N GLN A 95 -4.11 11.61 1.92
CA GLN A 95 -5.21 11.64 0.96
C GLN A 95 -6.19 10.51 1.29
N ARG A 96 -7.50 10.80 1.22
CA ARG A 96 -8.51 9.75 1.35
C ARG A 96 -8.40 8.78 0.17
N PRO A 97 -8.39 7.46 0.40
CA PRO A 97 -8.39 6.50 -0.68
C PRO A 97 -9.66 6.70 -1.52
N THR A 98 -9.49 6.81 -2.84
CA THR A 98 -10.63 6.83 -3.76
C THR A 98 -11.33 5.47 -3.69
N PRO A 99 -12.64 5.41 -3.39
CA PRO A 99 -13.35 4.13 -3.29
C PRO A 99 -13.31 3.43 -4.64
N ILE A 100 -12.75 2.21 -4.66
CA ILE A 100 -12.66 1.37 -5.87
C ILE A 100 -14.03 0.76 -6.19
N LEU A 101 -14.86 0.56 -5.16
CA LEU A 101 -16.25 0.11 -5.29
C LEU A 101 -17.13 1.14 -4.58
N PRO A 102 -18.13 1.71 -5.27
CA PRO A 102 -18.97 2.78 -4.72
C PRO A 102 -19.89 2.34 -3.56
N ASP A 103 -19.99 1.03 -3.28
CA ASP A 103 -21.03 0.46 -2.39
C ASP A 103 -20.46 -0.49 -1.31
N LEU A 104 -19.18 -0.36 -0.95
CA LEU A 104 -18.54 -1.24 0.05
C LEU A 104 -18.84 -0.86 1.51
N PHE A 105 -19.42 0.31 1.77
CA PHE A 105 -19.64 0.86 3.12
C PHE A 105 -20.98 1.60 3.27
N ASN A 106 -22.06 1.05 2.72
CA ASN A 106 -23.42 1.41 3.16
C ASN A 106 -23.77 0.71 4.48
#